data_AF-A0A1F9AA06-F1
#
_entry.id   AF-A0A1F9AA06-F1
#
_cell.length_a   1.000
_cell.length_b   1.000
_cell.length_c   1.000
_cell.angle_alpha   90.00
_cell.angle_beta   90.00
_cell.angle_gamma   90.00
#
_symmetry.space_group_name_H-M   'P 1'
#
loop_
_entity.id
_entity.type
_entity.pdbx_description
1 polymer ?
#
loop_
_entity_poly.entity_id
_entity_poly.type
_entity_poly.pdbx_seq_one_letter_code
_entity_poly.pdbx_strand_id
1 'polypeptide(L)'
;MKFKSYLENLFLKENPDLIAEELNEDAIKKWNALGSLARETARHLGIRHLFCDPDLEERKALGIKCFKEIAQELGYGSVLTSEQSSEVKKIEKTHWEKRERFWLGKLIEKQFDKCIFLVGADHVDHFNTLLTAHGFRSAIVERDWQP
;
A
#
# COMPACT_ATOMS: atom_id res chain seq x y z
N MET A 1 8.63 14.22 -12.18
CA MET A 1 9.62 13.57 -13.06
C MET A 1 10.66 12.75 -12.29
N LYS A 2 11.31 13.28 -11.24
CA LYS A 2 12.35 12.54 -10.48
C LYS A 2 11.93 11.17 -9.95
N PHE A 3 10.75 11.04 -9.33
CA PHE A 3 10.30 9.76 -8.78
C PHE A 3 10.00 8.70 -9.85
N LYS A 4 9.42 9.11 -10.99
CA LYS A 4 9.17 8.19 -12.10
C LYS A 4 10.47 7.59 -12.63
N SER A 5 11.49 8.42 -12.87
CA SER A 5 12.81 7.95 -13.30
C SER A 5 13.49 7.06 -12.25
N TYR A 6 13.28 7.36 -10.97
CA TYR A 6 13.73 6.48 -9.90
C TYR A 6 13.07 5.08 -9.99
N LEU A 7 11.73 5.02 -10.12
CA LEU A 7 11.02 3.75 -10.28
C LEU A 7 11.47 2.99 -11.53
N GLU A 8 11.65 3.67 -12.66
CA GLU A 8 12.16 3.06 -13.90
C GLU A 8 13.52 2.42 -13.67
N ASN A 9 14.47 3.17 -13.09
CA ASN A 9 15.80 2.65 -12.80
C ASN A 9 15.77 1.49 -11.80
N LEU A 10 14.93 1.59 -10.77
CA LEU A 10 14.74 0.55 -9.78
C LEU A 10 14.20 -0.73 -10.42
N PHE A 11 13.17 -0.63 -11.26
CA PHE A 11 12.54 -1.78 -11.90
C PHE A 11 13.48 -2.42 -12.92
N LEU A 12 14.24 -1.64 -13.67
CA LEU A 12 15.26 -2.14 -14.58
C LEU A 12 16.41 -2.85 -13.84
N LYS A 13 16.89 -2.25 -12.74
CA LYS A 13 17.98 -2.81 -11.93
C LYS A 13 17.58 -4.12 -11.27
N GLU A 14 16.41 -4.14 -10.65
CA GLU A 14 15.95 -5.29 -9.88
C GLU A 14 15.30 -6.36 -10.76
N ASN A 15 14.85 -6.02 -11.96
CA ASN A 15 14.21 -6.91 -12.92
C ASN A 15 13.10 -7.80 -12.30
N PRO A 16 12.07 -7.21 -11.66
CA PRO A 16 10.96 -7.97 -11.11
C PRO A 16 10.00 -8.42 -12.22
N ASP A 17 9.28 -9.52 -11.97
CA ASP A 17 8.19 -9.97 -12.84
C ASP A 17 6.80 -9.51 -12.35
N LEU A 18 6.76 -8.89 -11.16
CA LEU A 18 5.58 -8.28 -10.56
C LEU A 18 5.92 -6.98 -9.83
N ILE A 19 5.12 -5.94 -10.08
CA ILE A 19 5.05 -4.74 -9.25
C ILE A 19 3.73 -4.77 -8.49
N ALA A 20 3.78 -4.64 -7.17
CA ALA A 20 2.61 -4.55 -6.31
C ALA A 20 2.62 -3.23 -5.53
N GLU A 21 1.45 -2.70 -5.18
CA GLU A 21 1.38 -1.46 -4.39
C GLU A 21 0.22 -1.43 -3.39
N GLU A 22 0.42 -0.67 -2.31
CA GLU A 22 -0.58 -0.26 -1.32
C GLU A 22 -1.58 0.75 -1.92
N LEU A 23 -2.28 0.33 -2.97
CA LEU A 23 -3.31 1.12 -3.62
C LEU A 23 -4.42 0.20 -4.15
N ASN A 24 -5.56 0.79 -4.51
CA ASN A 24 -6.70 0.09 -5.09
C ASN A 24 -7.34 0.91 -6.23
N GLU A 25 -8.17 0.25 -7.04
CA GLU A 25 -8.81 0.89 -8.20
C GLU A 25 -9.80 2.00 -7.78
N ASP A 26 -10.48 1.87 -6.65
CA ASP A 26 -11.41 2.88 -6.15
C ASP A 26 -10.72 4.20 -5.80
N ALA A 27 -9.53 4.12 -5.20
CA ALA A 27 -8.68 5.26 -4.90
C ALA A 27 -8.20 5.94 -6.19
N ILE A 28 -7.87 5.19 -7.24
CA ILE A 28 -7.51 5.81 -8.53
C ILE A 28 -8.71 6.54 -9.14
N LYS A 29 -9.88 5.90 -9.20
CA LYS A 29 -11.10 6.46 -9.79
C LYS A 29 -11.57 7.73 -9.07
N LYS A 30 -11.57 7.69 -7.74
CA LYS A 30 -12.12 8.77 -6.90
C LYS A 30 -11.32 10.07 -6.99
N TRP A 31 -10.01 9.97 -7.16
CA TRP A 31 -9.14 11.14 -7.10
C TRP A 31 -8.94 11.82 -8.45
N ASN A 32 -9.59 11.32 -9.52
CA ASN A 32 -9.33 11.74 -10.91
C ASN A 32 -7.82 11.81 -11.22
N ALA A 33 -7.05 11.02 -10.46
CA ALA A 33 -5.62 11.15 -10.37
C ALA A 33 -5.00 10.62 -11.66
N LEU A 34 -3.84 11.18 -12.00
CA LEU A 34 -3.03 10.90 -13.19
C LEU A 34 -2.50 9.44 -13.27
N GLY A 35 -3.26 8.45 -12.81
CA GLY A 35 -2.84 7.06 -12.71
C GLY A 35 -1.88 6.81 -11.56
N SER A 36 -1.70 5.53 -11.21
CA SER A 36 -0.56 5.11 -10.40
C SER A 36 0.69 5.19 -11.27
N LEU A 37 1.68 5.98 -10.84
CA LEU A 37 2.98 6.05 -11.51
C LEU A 37 3.66 4.67 -11.55
N ALA A 38 3.51 3.86 -10.50
CA ALA A 38 4.05 2.50 -10.46
C ALA A 38 3.40 1.61 -11.52
N ARG A 39 2.07 1.65 -11.64
CA ARG A 39 1.32 0.93 -12.69
C ARG A 39 1.71 1.40 -14.08
N GLU A 40 1.84 2.71 -14.29
CA GLU A 40 2.24 3.27 -15.58
C GLU A 40 3.65 2.86 -15.99
N THR A 41 4.60 2.94 -15.06
CA THR A 41 5.99 2.52 -15.27
C THR A 41 6.07 1.02 -15.51
N ALA A 42 5.38 0.19 -14.71
CA ALA A 42 5.32 -1.26 -14.91
C ALA A 42 4.78 -1.61 -16.31
N ARG A 43 3.67 -0.97 -16.71
CA ARG A 43 3.08 -1.15 -18.06
C ARG A 43 4.05 -0.73 -19.17
N HIS A 44 4.76 0.38 -19.00
CA HIS A 44 5.75 0.84 -19.98
C HIS A 44 6.89 -0.16 -20.16
N LEU A 45 7.31 -0.81 -19.08
CA LEU A 45 8.37 -1.83 -19.07
C LEU A 45 7.87 -3.25 -19.36
N GLY A 46 6.58 -3.45 -19.60
CA GLY A 46 5.98 -4.77 -19.83
C GLY A 46 5.94 -5.67 -18.59
N ILE A 47 6.05 -5.11 -17.39
CA ILE A 47 6.01 -5.83 -16.11
C ILE A 47 4.56 -5.91 -15.61
N ARG A 48 4.18 -7.06 -15.02
CA ARG A 48 2.84 -7.22 -14.43
C ARG A 48 2.67 -6.28 -13.24
N HIS A 49 1.45 -5.82 -13.04
CA HIS A 49 1.09 -4.92 -11.95
C HIS A 49 -0.08 -5.45 -11.12
N LEU A 50 -0.05 -5.23 -9.80
CA LEU A 50 -1.10 -5.61 -8.86
C LEU A 50 -1.39 -4.52 -7.84
N PHE A 51 -2.65 -4.09 -7.79
CA PHE A 51 -3.18 -3.37 -6.63
C PHE A 51 -3.48 -4.33 -5.50
N CYS A 52 -2.93 -4.05 -4.32
CA CYS A 52 -3.07 -4.95 -3.17
C CYS A 52 -4.03 -4.44 -2.10
N ASP A 53 -4.32 -3.14 -2.03
CA ASP A 53 -5.14 -2.60 -0.94
C ASP A 53 -6.62 -2.98 -1.13
N PRO A 54 -7.39 -3.30 -0.07
CA PRO A 54 -8.79 -3.66 -0.23
C PRO A 54 -9.60 -2.48 -0.72
N ASP A 55 -10.53 -2.74 -1.64
CA ASP A 55 -11.52 -1.77 -2.12
C ASP A 55 -12.56 -1.43 -1.02
N LEU A 56 -13.54 -0.58 -1.34
CA LEU A 56 -14.53 -0.15 -0.33
C LEU A 56 -15.35 -1.33 0.24
N GLU A 57 -15.71 -2.30 -0.59
CA GLU A 57 -16.53 -3.44 -0.17
C GLU A 57 -15.69 -4.48 0.60
N GLU A 58 -14.47 -4.75 0.14
CA GLU A 58 -13.50 -5.60 0.83
C GLU A 58 -13.15 -5.01 2.21
N ARG A 59 -12.97 -3.68 2.31
CA ARG A 59 -12.73 -3.00 3.61
C ARG A 59 -13.89 -3.19 4.57
N LYS A 60 -15.13 -3.01 4.11
CA LYS A 60 -16.33 -3.25 4.93
C LYS A 60 -16.40 -4.69 5.40
N ALA A 61 -16.17 -5.65 4.51
CA ALA A 61 -16.19 -7.08 4.84
C ALA A 61 -15.13 -7.46 5.90
N LEU A 62 -13.96 -6.80 5.85
CA LEU A 62 -12.87 -7.00 6.84
C LEU A 62 -13.09 -6.20 8.14
N GLY A 63 -14.10 -5.33 8.19
CA GLY A 63 -14.31 -4.39 9.28
C GLY A 63 -13.13 -3.45 9.46
N ILE A 64 -12.56 -2.98 8.35
CA ILE A 64 -11.49 -1.98 8.29
C ILE A 64 -12.15 -0.62 8.09
N LYS A 65 -11.93 0.29 9.04
CA LYS A 65 -12.44 1.66 8.99
C LYS A 65 -11.34 2.61 8.59
N CYS A 66 -11.67 3.59 7.75
CA CYS A 66 -10.74 4.67 7.43
C CYS A 66 -10.75 5.75 8.52
N PHE A 67 -9.71 6.57 8.54
CA PHE A 67 -9.58 7.72 9.43
C PHE A 67 -10.88 8.55 9.60
N LYS A 68 -11.59 8.85 8.50
CA LYS A 68 -12.83 9.64 8.54
C LYS A 68 -13.98 8.91 9.25
N GLU A 69 -14.14 7.61 9.00
CA GLU A 69 -15.17 6.79 9.64
C GLU A 69 -14.92 6.68 11.13
N ILE A 70 -13.66 6.45 11.52
CA ILE A 70 -13.25 6.41 12.93
C ILE A 70 -13.51 7.76 13.61
N ALA A 71 -13.10 8.87 13.00
CA ALA A 71 -13.35 10.20 13.55
C ALA A 71 -14.85 10.48 13.74
N GLN A 72 -15.68 10.07 12.79
CA GLN A 72 -17.13 10.21 12.88
C GLN A 72 -17.74 9.37 14.00
N GLU A 73 -17.28 8.12 14.19
CA GLU A 73 -17.75 7.24 15.26
C GLU A 73 -17.38 7.74 16.66
N LEU A 74 -16.24 8.41 16.80
CA LEU A 74 -15.84 9.09 18.03
C LEU A 74 -16.60 10.40 18.27
N GLY A 75 -17.50 10.79 17.35
CA GLY A 75 -18.29 12.02 17.44
C GLY A 75 -17.49 13.28 17.16
N TYR A 76 -16.33 13.17 16.50
CA TYR A 76 -15.51 14.32 16.16
C TYR A 76 -16.03 15.06 14.92
N GLY A 77 -15.83 16.39 14.93
CA GLY A 77 -16.16 17.24 13.79
C GLY A 77 -15.20 17.08 12.61
N SER A 78 -15.42 17.87 11.56
CA SER A 78 -14.57 17.89 10.36
C SER A 78 -13.16 18.44 10.59
N VAL A 79 -12.98 19.21 11.68
CA VAL A 79 -11.68 19.76 12.11
C VAL A 79 -11.32 19.10 13.43
N LEU A 80 -10.24 18.31 13.40
CA LEU A 80 -9.73 17.58 14.55
C LEU A 80 -8.62 18.37 15.23
N THR A 81 -8.56 18.32 16.55
CA THR A 81 -7.36 18.74 17.29
C THR A 81 -6.22 17.73 17.05
N SER A 82 -5.00 18.11 17.43
CA SER A 82 -3.84 17.20 17.38
C SER A 82 -4.05 15.96 18.25
N GLU A 83 -4.73 16.10 19.39
CA GLU A 83 -5.05 15.00 20.30
C GLU A 83 -6.06 14.03 19.67
N GLN A 84 -7.18 14.56 19.16
CA GLN A 84 -8.20 13.76 18.47
C GLN A 84 -7.62 13.04 17.24
N SER A 85 -6.79 13.74 16.45
CA SER A 85 -6.10 13.14 15.30
C SER A 85 -5.19 11.99 15.73
N SER A 86 -4.51 12.13 16.87
CA SER A 86 -3.63 11.08 17.41
C SER A 86 -4.43 9.87 17.90
N GLU A 87 -5.59 10.09 18.52
CA GLU A 87 -6.50 9.02 18.94
C GLU A 87 -7.05 8.24 17.74
N VAL A 88 -7.54 8.94 16.72
CA VAL A 88 -8.02 8.32 15.47
C VAL A 88 -6.90 7.48 14.83
N LYS A 89 -5.67 8.00 14.75
CA LYS A 89 -4.51 7.25 14.23
C LYS A 89 -4.21 5.99 15.05
N LYS A 90 -4.36 6.03 16.38
CA LYS A 90 -4.16 4.84 17.23
C LYS A 90 -5.17 3.76 16.91
N ILE A 91 -6.43 4.12 16.70
CA ILE A 91 -7.48 3.17 16.32
C ILE A 91 -7.24 2.65 14.90
N GLU A 92 -6.89 3.52 13.95
CA GLU A 92 -6.58 3.13 12.57
C GLU A 92 -5.42 2.11 12.52
N LYS A 93 -4.40 2.29 13.36
CA LYS A 93 -3.29 1.33 13.53
C LYS A 93 -3.75 -0.07 13.92
N THR A 94 -4.88 -0.20 14.64
CA THR A 94 -5.44 -1.52 14.97
C THR A 94 -5.97 -2.28 13.75
N HIS A 95 -6.15 -1.60 12.62
CA HIS A 95 -6.56 -2.20 11.35
C HIS A 95 -5.39 -2.55 10.43
N TRP A 96 -4.15 -2.15 10.77
CA TRP A 96 -2.98 -2.38 9.92
C TRP A 96 -2.73 -3.85 9.63
N GLU A 97 -2.78 -4.70 10.66
CA GLU A 97 -2.58 -6.14 10.50
C GLU A 97 -3.60 -6.74 9.51
N LYS A 98 -4.86 -6.29 9.55
CA LYS A 98 -5.89 -6.77 8.62
C LYS A 98 -5.57 -6.38 7.17
N ARG A 99 -5.14 -5.13 6.95
CA ARG A 99 -4.74 -4.65 5.61
C ARG A 99 -3.54 -5.42 5.10
N GLU A 100 -2.51 -5.57 5.91
CA GLU A 100 -1.28 -6.26 5.52
C GLU A 100 -1.49 -7.74 5.24
N ARG A 101 -2.30 -8.44 6.05
CA ARG A 101 -2.69 -9.82 5.77
C ARG A 101 -3.46 -9.95 4.46
N PHE A 102 -4.29 -8.96 4.14
CA PHE A 102 -4.98 -8.91 2.87
C PHE A 102 -4.01 -8.72 1.70
N TRP A 103 -3.03 -7.81 1.82
CA TRP A 103 -1.98 -7.62 0.80
C TRP A 103 -1.17 -8.90 0.59
N LEU A 104 -0.76 -9.56 1.67
CA LEU A 104 -0.08 -10.86 1.62
C LEU A 104 -0.94 -11.91 0.91
N GLY A 105 -2.24 -11.98 1.21
CA GLY A 105 -3.16 -12.88 0.52
C GLY A 105 -3.16 -12.66 -1.00
N LYS A 106 -3.27 -11.40 -1.43
CA LYS A 106 -3.20 -11.04 -2.86
C LYS A 106 -1.87 -11.44 -3.49
N LEU A 107 -0.74 -11.32 -2.77
CA LEU A 107 0.56 -11.78 -3.25
C LEU A 107 0.63 -13.30 -3.38
N ILE A 108 0.17 -14.06 -2.38
CA ILE A 108 0.18 -15.53 -2.40
C ILE A 108 -0.65 -16.08 -3.56
N GLU A 109 -1.76 -15.42 -3.90
CA GLU A 109 -2.60 -15.79 -5.05
C GLU A 109 -1.91 -15.57 -6.41
N LYS A 110 -0.82 -14.80 -6.44
CA LYS A 110 -0.04 -14.58 -7.67
C LYS A 110 1.18 -15.48 -7.72
N GLN A 111 1.36 -16.11 -8.87
CA GLN A 111 2.62 -16.78 -9.20
C GLN A 111 3.60 -15.70 -9.68
N PHE A 112 4.63 -15.42 -8.88
CA PHE A 112 5.75 -14.52 -9.20
C PHE A 112 7.05 -15.08 -8.61
N ASP A 113 8.18 -14.76 -9.22
CA ASP A 113 9.51 -15.14 -8.72
C ASP A 113 10.17 -13.98 -7.96
N LYS A 114 9.99 -12.74 -8.45
CA LYS A 114 10.48 -11.52 -7.84
C LYS A 114 9.46 -10.39 -7.94
N CYS A 115 9.08 -9.87 -6.78
CA CYS A 115 8.14 -8.76 -6.64
C CYS A 115 8.82 -7.54 -6.02
N ILE A 116 8.54 -6.35 -6.56
CA ILE A 116 8.73 -5.09 -5.83
C ILE A 116 7.38 -4.65 -5.31
N PHE A 117 7.28 -4.46 -3.99
CA PHE A 117 6.08 -3.97 -3.34
C PHE A 117 6.29 -2.52 -2.89
N LEU A 118 5.44 -1.60 -3.36
CA LEU A 118 5.42 -0.20 -2.92
C LEU A 118 4.43 -0.04 -1.76
N VAL A 119 4.92 0.42 -0.62
CA VAL A 119 4.13 0.57 0.60
C VAL A 119 4.44 1.90 1.27
N GLY A 120 3.49 2.44 2.02
CA GLY A 120 3.71 3.59 2.88
C GLY A 120 4.78 3.32 3.94
N ALA A 121 5.55 4.35 4.28
CA ALA A 121 6.67 4.30 5.22
C ALA A 121 6.34 3.61 6.55
N ASP A 122 5.15 3.90 7.08
CA ASP A 122 4.63 3.40 8.34
C ASP A 122 4.47 1.86 8.38
N HIS A 123 4.36 1.22 7.21
CA HIS A 123 4.13 -0.23 7.09
C HIS A 123 5.39 -1.01 6.71
N VAL A 124 6.48 -0.35 6.29
CA VAL A 124 7.66 -1.01 5.70
C VAL A 124 8.20 -2.12 6.59
N ASP A 125 8.40 -1.85 7.87
CA ASP A 125 8.98 -2.81 8.82
C ASP A 125 8.01 -3.94 9.20
N HIS A 126 6.77 -3.57 9.52
CA HIS A 126 5.76 -4.54 9.96
C HIS A 126 5.41 -5.50 8.81
N PHE A 127 5.23 -4.98 7.60
CA PHE A 127 4.94 -5.79 6.44
C PHE A 127 6.13 -6.66 6.02
N ASN A 128 7.36 -6.15 6.08
CA ASN A 128 8.56 -6.97 5.83
C ASN A 128 8.70 -8.13 6.84
N THR A 129 8.37 -7.88 8.11
CA THR A 129 8.33 -8.92 9.15
C THR A 129 7.26 -9.96 8.84
N LEU A 130 6.07 -9.52 8.42
CA LEU A 130 4.98 -10.40 8.03
C LEU A 130 5.35 -11.29 6.83
N LEU A 131 5.97 -10.72 5.79
CA LEU A 131 6.44 -11.45 4.60
C LEU A 131 7.44 -12.54 5.00
N THR A 132 8.44 -12.18 5.81
CA THR A 132 9.47 -13.12 6.26
C THR A 132 8.87 -14.26 7.09
N ALA A 133 7.93 -13.94 7.99
CA ALA A 133 7.22 -14.94 8.79
C ALA A 133 6.40 -15.94 7.95
N HIS A 134 6.01 -15.56 6.73
CA HIS A 134 5.30 -16.42 5.78
C HIS A 134 6.20 -17.03 4.70
N GLY A 135 7.52 -17.04 4.93
CA GLY A 135 8.48 -17.75 4.09
C GLY A 135 8.96 -16.99 2.85
N PHE A 136 8.55 -15.73 2.66
CA PHE A 136 9.11 -14.89 1.62
C PHE A 136 10.53 -14.44 2.00
N ARG A 137 11.44 -14.47 1.03
CA ARG A 137 12.72 -13.75 1.15
C ARG A 137 12.48 -12.30 0.76
N SER A 138 12.36 -11.42 1.74
CA SER A 138 12.13 -9.99 1.52
C SER A 138 13.30 -9.14 2.02
N ALA A 139 13.51 -8.00 1.37
CA ALA A 139 14.47 -6.98 1.79
C ALA A 139 13.90 -5.60 1.48
N ILE A 140 14.24 -4.62 2.32
CA ILE A 140 13.83 -3.22 2.12
C ILE A 140 14.83 -2.59 1.16
N VAL A 141 14.35 -2.19 -0.02
CA VAL A 141 15.20 -1.61 -1.07
C VAL A 141 15.40 -0.10 -0.88
N GLU A 142 14.39 0.58 -0.33
CA GLU A 142 14.41 2.02 -0.08
C GLU A 142 13.48 2.37 1.07
N ARG A 143 13.87 3.37 1.88
CA ARG A 143 13.01 3.96 2.93
C ARG A 143 12.80 5.42 2.65
N ASP A 144 11.57 5.89 2.87
CA ASP A 144 11.23 7.33 2.89
C ASP A 144 11.84 8.13 1.74
N TRP A 145 11.74 7.62 0.51
CA TRP A 145 12.40 8.20 -0.66
C TRP A 145 12.21 9.72 -0.73
N GLN A 146 13.33 10.44 -0.91
CA GLN A 146 13.37 11.89 -1.06
C GLN A 146 13.95 12.27 -2.44
N PRO A 147 13.43 13.31 -3.11
CA PRO A 147 13.84 13.76 -4.45
C PRO A 147 15.18 14.53 -4.53
#